data_AF-A0A931PV76-F1
#
_entry.id   AF-A0A931PV76-F1
#
_cell.length_a   1.000
_cell.length_b   1.000
_cell.length_c   1.000
_cell.angle_alpha   90.00
_cell.angle_beta   90.00
_cell.angle_gamma   90.00
#
_symmetry.space_group_name_H-M   'P 1'
#
loop_
_entity.id
_entity.type
_entity.pdbx_description
1 polymer ?
#
loop_
_entity_poly.entity_id
_entity_poly.type
_entity_poly.pdbx_seq_one_letter_code
_entity_poly.pdbx_strand_id
1 'polypeptide(L)'
;MSLYMREALAKWAVFLFAAVLGSTGLTISTYLSLVYVAGDLPPCLEGDTCADILTSRYSHIGPLPIALFGAFYYLVGLSTAPALVTRDRAALLKGLIWSSLGFVGAAILTALSLTRLHGVCIWCLASAFCMAMLFALWGLAASSQVGDAPVLSRKTRLWMILLPAVSGLAEGGSLAVGLRTSEPSYDASALAKISIEKLVFGVPCPAKPAATQTLVFFGDVECGACRYWFPRIRLRVDRTSGIRLVFRAKTAGNHDNGLRLVRLLMQLPSNDQDSFLRDVFADESLDSEATHSIIERWSGMRIADIPAAAIDRRLQDDIDLTRSLGILRVPTIVWVDSSGRKEVMSARRAYARLAEPVDR
;
A
#
# COMPACT_ATOMS: atom_id res chain seq x y z
N MET A 1 -43.84 3.46 22.91
CA MET A 1 -42.90 4.31 22.15
C MET A 1 -43.70 5.09 21.10
N SER A 2 -43.87 6.41 21.26
CA SER A 2 -44.69 7.22 20.33
C SER A 2 -44.07 7.27 18.93
N LEU A 3 -44.88 7.47 17.89
CA LEU A 3 -44.43 7.62 16.50
C LEU A 3 -43.32 8.69 16.36
N TYR A 4 -43.47 9.80 17.09
CA TYR A 4 -42.48 10.87 17.19
C TYR A 4 -41.10 10.38 17.68
N MET A 5 -41.07 9.51 18.70
CA MET A 5 -39.82 8.96 19.23
C MET A 5 -39.15 8.01 18.23
N ARG A 6 -39.92 7.24 17.44
CA ARG A 6 -39.39 6.39 16.37
C ARG A 6 -38.75 7.21 15.24
N GLU A 7 -39.41 8.28 14.81
CA GLU A 7 -38.87 9.16 13.77
C GLU A 7 -37.60 9.90 14.22
N ALA A 8 -37.56 10.38 15.46
CA ALA A 8 -36.37 11.00 16.03
C ALA A 8 -35.20 10.00 16.08
N LEU A 9 -35.43 8.79 16.58
CA LEU A 9 -34.42 7.73 16.62
C LEU A 9 -33.90 7.37 15.23
N ALA A 10 -34.78 7.26 14.23
CA ALA A 10 -34.37 6.96 12.85
C ALA A 10 -33.46 8.05 12.27
N LYS A 11 -33.79 9.34 12.48
CA LYS A 11 -32.95 10.47 12.03
C LYS A 11 -31.58 10.46 12.68
N TRP A 12 -31.52 10.17 13.99
CA TRP A 12 -30.26 10.05 14.71
C TRP A 12 -29.45 8.83 14.28
N ALA A 13 -30.08 7.69 14.02
CA ALA A 13 -29.40 6.51 13.49
C ALA A 13 -28.76 6.80 12.12
N VAL A 14 -29.49 7.48 11.22
CA VAL A 14 -28.96 7.92 9.92
C VAL A 14 -27.77 8.87 10.09
N PHE A 15 -27.87 9.85 10.99
CA PHE A 15 -26.77 10.76 11.30
C PHE A 15 -25.55 10.02 11.84
N LEU A 16 -25.72 9.11 12.80
CA LEU A 16 -24.63 8.31 13.37
C LEU A 16 -23.95 7.45 12.30
N PHE A 17 -24.74 6.82 11.44
CA PHE A 17 -24.21 6.02 10.35
C PHE A 17 -23.41 6.87 9.35
N ALA A 18 -23.94 8.04 8.97
CA ALA A 18 -23.23 9.01 8.14
C ALA A 18 -21.94 9.53 8.81
N ALA A 19 -21.97 9.76 10.13
CA ALA A 19 -20.81 10.20 10.90
C ALA A 19 -19.69 9.15 10.88
N VAL A 20 -20.02 7.86 11.08
CA VAL A 20 -19.07 6.74 11.04
C VAL A 20 -18.48 6.55 9.64
N LEU A 21 -19.32 6.59 8.59
CA LEU A 21 -18.83 6.50 7.20
C LEU A 21 -17.94 7.68 6.82
N GLY A 22 -18.34 8.89 7.22
CA GLY A 22 -17.58 10.11 6.97
C GLY A 22 -16.25 10.14 7.70
N SER A 23 -16.21 9.73 8.98
CA SER A 23 -14.96 9.61 9.73
C SER A 23 -14.06 8.53 9.15
N THR A 24 -14.60 7.35 8.84
CA THR A 24 -13.84 6.23 8.27
C THR A 24 -13.20 6.61 6.93
N GLY A 25 -13.99 7.21 6.04
CA GLY A 25 -13.50 7.69 4.76
C GLY A 25 -12.44 8.78 4.89
N LEU A 26 -12.63 9.72 5.83
CA LEU A 26 -11.65 10.76 6.15
C LEU A 26 -10.35 10.14 6.66
N THR A 27 -10.43 9.21 7.62
CA THR A 27 -9.27 8.51 8.18
C THR A 27 -8.48 7.78 7.09
N ILE A 28 -9.13 7.02 6.21
CA ILE A 28 -8.48 6.32 5.09
C ILE A 28 -7.81 7.33 4.14
N SER A 29 -8.50 8.39 3.78
CA SER A 29 -8.01 9.38 2.81
C SER A 29 -6.84 10.19 3.36
N THR A 30 -6.90 10.59 4.63
CA THR A 30 -5.81 11.24 5.34
C THR A 30 -4.62 10.30 5.49
N TYR A 31 -4.85 9.03 5.85
CA TYR A 31 -3.78 8.03 5.93
C TYR A 31 -2.99 7.90 4.64
N LEU A 32 -3.68 7.65 3.53
CA LEU A 32 -3.05 7.47 2.23
C LEU A 32 -2.32 8.74 1.79
N SER A 33 -2.86 9.92 2.10
CA SER A 33 -2.19 11.19 1.85
C SER A 33 -0.90 11.33 2.64
N LEU A 34 -0.89 10.95 3.92
CA LEU A 34 0.30 11.01 4.78
C LEU A 34 1.36 10.01 4.32
N VAL A 35 0.96 8.78 3.98
CA VAL A 35 1.85 7.74 3.44
C VAL A 35 2.47 8.19 2.11
N TYR A 36 1.69 8.82 1.24
CA TYR A 36 2.19 9.40 -0.01
C TYR A 36 3.24 10.51 0.25
N VAL A 37 2.94 11.47 1.13
CA VAL A 37 3.88 12.56 1.48
C VAL A 37 5.14 12.01 2.14
N ALA A 38 4.99 10.94 2.93
CA ALA A 38 6.11 10.23 3.51
C ALA A 38 6.98 9.55 2.42
N GLY A 39 6.43 9.32 1.22
CA GLY A 39 7.09 8.55 0.17
C GLY A 39 7.17 7.08 0.55
N ASP A 40 6.12 6.57 1.21
CA ASP A 40 5.99 5.19 1.65
C ASP A 40 4.81 4.51 0.96
N LEU A 41 4.61 3.21 1.20
CA LEU A 41 3.45 2.46 0.71
C LEU A 41 2.66 1.87 1.88
N PRO A 42 1.31 1.87 1.82
CA PRO A 42 0.52 1.31 2.90
C PRO A 42 0.65 -0.22 2.94
N PRO A 43 0.36 -0.87 4.08
CA PRO A 43 0.28 -2.31 4.14
C PRO A 43 -0.91 -2.78 3.30
N CYS A 44 -0.69 -3.88 2.59
CA CYS A 44 -1.64 -4.48 1.67
C CYS A 44 -1.78 -5.96 2.03
N LEU A 45 -2.92 -6.58 1.72
CA LEU A 45 -3.05 -8.02 1.86
C LEU A 45 -2.22 -8.73 0.79
N GLU A 46 -1.83 -9.98 1.04
CA GLU A 46 -1.12 -10.78 0.04
C GLU A 46 -2.02 -10.97 -1.20
N GLY A 47 -1.55 -10.56 -2.38
CA GLY A 47 -2.32 -10.54 -3.63
C GLY A 47 -2.99 -9.22 -4.00
N ASP A 48 -2.98 -8.22 -3.12
CA ASP A 48 -3.46 -6.88 -3.48
C ASP A 48 -2.41 -6.13 -4.32
N THR A 49 -2.88 -5.40 -5.34
CA THR A 49 -2.03 -4.54 -6.21
C THR A 49 -2.13 -3.07 -5.79
N CYS A 50 -2.39 -2.82 -4.51
CA CYS A 50 -2.51 -1.47 -3.94
C CYS A 50 -1.29 -0.59 -4.27
N ALA A 51 -0.08 -1.16 -4.23
CA ALA A 51 1.14 -0.42 -4.52
C ALA A 51 1.13 0.11 -5.96
N ASP A 52 0.83 -0.75 -6.94
CA ASP A 52 0.76 -0.37 -8.35
C ASP A 52 -0.29 0.73 -8.58
N ILE A 53 -1.45 0.60 -7.93
CA ILE A 53 -2.53 1.59 -8.00
C ILE A 53 -2.10 2.93 -7.39
N LEU A 54 -1.49 2.91 -6.20
CA LEU A 54 -1.10 4.12 -5.47
C LEU A 54 0.12 4.82 -6.07
N THR A 55 0.95 4.12 -6.83
CA THR A 55 2.08 4.71 -7.56
C THR A 55 1.75 5.08 -8.99
N SER A 56 0.57 4.70 -9.49
CA SER A 56 0.15 4.97 -10.87
C SER A 56 -0.03 6.46 -11.15
N ARG A 57 -0.01 6.84 -12.43
CA ARG A 57 -0.37 8.19 -12.90
C ARG A 57 -1.79 8.63 -12.53
N TYR A 58 -2.66 7.69 -12.16
CA TYR A 58 -4.04 7.95 -11.79
C TYR A 58 -4.23 8.18 -10.29
N SER A 59 -3.17 8.08 -9.48
CA SER A 59 -3.24 8.33 -8.04
C SER A 59 -2.90 9.77 -7.64
N HIS A 60 -2.48 10.60 -8.60
CA HIS A 60 -2.06 11.98 -8.37
C HIS A 60 -2.56 12.95 -9.45
N ILE A 61 -2.76 14.20 -9.04
CA ILE A 61 -3.01 15.33 -9.93
C ILE A 61 -1.85 16.30 -9.71
N GLY A 62 -0.91 16.30 -10.65
CA GLY A 62 0.37 16.99 -10.46
C GLY A 62 1.10 16.44 -9.22
N PRO A 63 1.53 17.28 -8.26
CA PRO A 63 2.22 16.82 -7.05
C PRO A 63 1.27 16.29 -5.97
N LEU A 64 -0.05 16.51 -6.10
CA LEU A 64 -1.01 16.23 -5.03
C LEU A 64 -1.62 14.83 -5.18
N PRO A 65 -1.66 14.02 -4.11
CA PRO A 65 -2.33 12.71 -4.15
C PRO A 65 -3.84 12.90 -4.24
N ILE A 66 -4.52 12.05 -5.01
CA ILE A 66 -5.98 12.06 -5.13
C ILE A 66 -6.66 11.77 -3.78
N ALA A 67 -5.99 11.03 -2.91
CA ALA A 67 -6.44 10.80 -1.53
C ALA A 67 -6.69 12.12 -0.76
N LEU A 68 -5.96 13.21 -1.07
CA LEU A 68 -6.18 14.51 -0.44
C LEU A 68 -7.56 15.10 -0.81
N PHE A 69 -7.97 14.93 -2.07
CA PHE A 69 -9.29 15.36 -2.53
C PHE A 69 -10.38 14.50 -1.86
N GLY A 70 -10.14 13.20 -1.70
CA GLY A 70 -11.00 12.32 -0.91
C GLY A 70 -11.24 12.85 0.49
N ALA A 71 -10.17 13.23 1.21
CA ALA A 71 -10.25 13.81 2.55
C ALA A 71 -11.12 15.09 2.57
N PHE A 72 -10.98 15.93 1.55
CA PHE A 72 -11.82 17.12 1.40
C PHE A 72 -13.31 16.76 1.23
N TYR A 73 -13.66 15.81 0.35
CA TYR A 73 -15.05 15.39 0.17
C TYR A 73 -15.66 14.82 1.46
N TYR A 74 -14.92 14.00 2.20
CA TYR A 74 -15.39 13.47 3.48
C TYR A 74 -15.56 14.55 4.55
N LEU A 75 -14.66 15.54 4.60
CA LEU A 75 -14.77 16.67 5.52
C LEU A 75 -16.04 17.48 5.24
N VAL A 76 -16.34 17.76 3.96
CA VAL A 76 -17.57 18.45 3.57
C VAL A 76 -18.81 17.60 3.89
N GLY A 77 -18.75 16.29 3.64
CA GLY A 77 -19.80 15.35 4.02
C GLY A 77 -20.09 15.40 5.53
N LEU A 78 -19.07 15.30 6.38
CA LEU A 78 -19.22 15.42 7.84
C LEU A 78 -19.79 16.77 8.26
N SER A 79 -19.35 17.87 7.63
CA SER A 79 -19.85 19.22 7.95
C SER A 79 -21.34 19.40 7.63
N THR A 80 -21.86 18.64 6.65
CA THR A 80 -23.26 18.71 6.21
C THR A 80 -24.13 17.60 6.82
N ALA A 81 -23.55 16.60 7.49
CA ALA A 81 -24.26 15.50 8.13
C ALA A 81 -25.38 15.93 9.11
N PRO A 82 -25.25 17.04 9.90
CA PRO A 82 -26.35 17.52 10.74
C PRO A 82 -27.66 17.79 9.97
N ALA A 83 -27.55 18.10 8.67
CA ALA A 83 -28.70 18.33 7.79
C ALA A 83 -29.59 17.09 7.62
N LEU A 84 -29.06 15.89 7.84
CA LEU A 84 -29.83 14.64 7.84
C LEU A 84 -30.86 14.59 8.98
N VAL A 85 -30.58 15.30 10.08
CA VAL A 85 -31.48 15.43 11.24
C VAL A 85 -32.34 16.68 11.11
N THR A 86 -31.73 17.84 10.80
CA THR A 86 -32.42 19.14 10.78
C THR A 86 -33.26 19.35 9.54
N ARG A 87 -33.00 18.61 8.46
CA ARG A 87 -33.62 18.81 7.15
C ARG A 87 -33.37 20.20 6.55
N ASP A 88 -32.26 20.85 6.91
CA ASP A 88 -31.85 22.10 6.27
C ASP A 88 -31.59 21.89 4.77
N ARG A 89 -32.39 22.55 3.93
CA ARG A 89 -32.35 22.41 2.46
C ARG A 89 -30.97 22.74 1.89
N ALA A 90 -30.37 23.83 2.36
CA ALA A 90 -29.13 24.33 1.80
C ALA A 90 -27.98 23.36 2.10
N ALA A 91 -27.88 22.87 3.34
CA ALA A 91 -26.87 21.89 3.72
C ALA A 91 -27.12 20.50 3.10
N LEU A 92 -28.38 20.05 2.96
CA LEU A 92 -28.71 18.81 2.25
C LEU A 92 -28.29 18.87 0.78
N LEU A 93 -28.60 19.96 0.09
CA LEU A 93 -28.22 20.15 -1.32
C LEU A 93 -26.70 20.22 -1.49
N LYS A 94 -26.01 20.96 -0.60
CA LYS A 94 -24.53 20.99 -0.59
C LYS A 94 -23.97 19.59 -0.42
N GLY A 95 -24.41 18.85 0.59
CA GLY A 95 -23.90 17.51 0.84
C GLY A 95 -24.24 16.53 -0.29
N LEU A 96 -25.39 16.67 -0.96
CA LEU A 96 -25.73 15.89 -2.15
C LEU A 96 -24.79 16.22 -3.31
N ILE A 97 -24.54 17.49 -3.62
CA ILE A 97 -23.63 17.90 -4.70
C ILE A 97 -22.23 17.34 -4.45
N TRP A 98 -21.68 17.55 -3.25
CA TRP A 98 -20.33 17.14 -2.93
C TRP A 98 -20.17 15.62 -2.84
N SER A 99 -21.14 14.89 -2.26
CA SER A 99 -21.14 13.42 -2.26
C SER A 99 -21.33 12.84 -3.66
N SER A 100 -22.09 13.49 -4.54
CA SER A 100 -22.22 13.10 -5.95
C SER A 100 -20.89 13.22 -6.69
N LEU A 101 -20.18 14.34 -6.53
CA LEU A 101 -18.86 14.54 -7.12
C LEU A 101 -17.85 13.53 -6.58
N GLY A 102 -17.85 13.29 -5.26
CA GLY A 102 -17.02 12.27 -4.62
C GLY A 102 -17.32 10.86 -5.13
N PHE A 103 -18.60 10.50 -5.27
CA PHE A 103 -19.04 9.20 -5.78
C PHE A 103 -18.64 8.98 -7.24
N VAL A 104 -18.86 9.98 -8.11
CA VAL A 104 -18.44 9.91 -9.52
C VAL A 104 -16.92 9.76 -9.60
N GLY A 105 -16.17 10.54 -8.81
CA GLY A 105 -14.71 10.40 -8.73
C GLY A 105 -14.28 9.00 -8.29
N ALA A 106 -14.88 8.47 -7.22
CA ALA A 106 -14.60 7.12 -6.74
C ALA A 106 -14.93 6.05 -7.80
N ALA A 107 -16.07 6.16 -8.47
CA ALA A 107 -16.48 5.23 -9.52
C ALA A 107 -15.52 5.26 -10.72
N ILE A 108 -15.07 6.44 -11.16
CA ILE A 108 -14.08 6.59 -12.23
C ILE A 108 -12.76 5.92 -11.83
N LEU A 109 -12.26 6.18 -10.62
CA LEU A 109 -11.00 5.61 -10.14
C LEU A 109 -11.09 4.09 -9.98
N THR A 110 -12.20 3.58 -9.46
CA THR A 110 -12.45 2.13 -9.40
C THR A 110 -12.50 1.52 -10.81
N ALA A 111 -13.16 2.18 -11.77
CA ALA A 111 -13.19 1.71 -13.15
C ALA A 111 -11.78 1.71 -13.78
N LEU A 112 -10.97 2.74 -13.55
CA LEU A 112 -9.58 2.79 -14.02
C LEU A 112 -8.73 1.69 -13.40
N SER A 113 -8.89 1.44 -12.10
CA SER A 113 -8.20 0.35 -11.39
C SER A 113 -8.46 -1.01 -12.03
N LEU A 114 -9.73 -1.31 -12.35
CA LEU A 114 -10.12 -2.60 -12.91
C LEU A 114 -9.78 -2.74 -14.40
N THR A 115 -9.90 -1.66 -15.17
CA THR A 115 -9.78 -1.71 -16.64
C THR A 115 -8.40 -1.36 -17.18
N ARG A 116 -7.66 -0.47 -16.51
CA ARG A 116 -6.35 0.00 -16.97
C ARG A 116 -5.20 -0.59 -16.18
N LEU A 117 -5.42 -0.81 -14.88
CA LEU A 117 -4.40 -1.34 -13.98
C LEU A 117 -4.62 -2.82 -13.66
N HIS A 118 -5.76 -3.39 -14.07
CA HIS A 118 -6.15 -4.80 -13.83
C HIS A 118 -5.94 -5.26 -12.39
N GLY A 119 -6.19 -4.36 -11.44
CA GLY A 119 -5.81 -4.53 -10.05
C GLY A 119 -6.87 -4.01 -9.09
N VAL A 120 -6.76 -4.45 -7.82
CA VAL A 120 -7.64 -4.02 -6.73
C VAL A 120 -6.82 -3.47 -5.57
N CYS A 121 -7.35 -2.41 -4.96
CA CYS A 121 -6.78 -1.80 -3.77
C CYS A 121 -7.83 -1.77 -2.66
N ILE A 122 -7.59 -2.51 -1.57
CA ILE A 122 -8.54 -2.62 -0.45
C ILE A 122 -8.86 -1.25 0.16
N TRP A 123 -7.86 -0.36 0.24
CA TRP A 123 -8.02 1.00 0.76
C TRP A 123 -8.93 1.86 -0.15
N CYS A 124 -8.74 1.77 -1.46
CA CYS A 124 -9.56 2.48 -2.44
C CYS A 124 -10.98 1.95 -2.45
N LEU A 125 -11.18 0.63 -2.35
CA LEU A 125 -12.51 0.01 -2.30
C LEU A 125 -13.27 0.38 -1.02
N ALA A 126 -12.60 0.34 0.14
CA ALA A 126 -13.19 0.75 1.40
C ALA A 126 -13.63 2.23 1.37
N SER A 127 -12.79 3.11 0.81
CA SER A 127 -13.15 4.51 0.59
C SER A 127 -14.32 4.65 -0.40
N ALA A 128 -14.26 3.99 -1.56
CA ALA A 128 -15.35 4.04 -2.55
C ALA A 128 -16.70 3.59 -1.97
N PHE A 129 -16.69 2.55 -1.13
CA PHE A 129 -17.88 2.10 -0.40
C PHE A 129 -18.41 3.17 0.56
N CYS A 130 -17.55 3.78 1.38
CA CYS A 130 -17.96 4.86 2.28
C CYS A 130 -18.61 6.02 1.52
N MET A 131 -17.98 6.47 0.43
CA MET A 131 -18.51 7.56 -0.39
C MET A 131 -19.84 7.20 -1.07
N ALA A 132 -19.97 5.98 -1.59
CA ALA A 132 -21.22 5.51 -2.21
C ALA A 132 -22.39 5.48 -1.22
N MET A 133 -22.14 5.03 0.01
CA MET A 133 -23.16 5.03 1.07
C MET A 133 -23.53 6.45 1.50
N LEU A 134 -22.56 7.36 1.64
CA LEU A 134 -22.84 8.76 1.92
C LEU A 134 -23.68 9.39 0.79
N PHE A 135 -23.33 9.16 -0.48
CA PHE A 135 -24.14 9.64 -1.60
C PHE A 135 -25.59 9.14 -1.54
N ALA A 136 -25.78 7.84 -1.26
CA ALA A 136 -27.12 7.27 -1.10
C ALA A 136 -27.92 7.93 0.05
N LEU A 137 -27.29 8.14 1.21
CA LEU A 137 -27.93 8.77 2.37
C LEU A 137 -28.38 10.21 2.06
N TRP A 138 -27.54 11.00 1.38
CA TRP A 138 -27.89 12.37 1.01
C TRP A 138 -28.94 12.42 -0.10
N GLY A 139 -28.88 11.51 -1.07
CA GLY A 139 -29.91 11.37 -2.12
C GLY A 139 -31.28 11.04 -1.54
N LEU A 140 -31.34 10.06 -0.63
CA LEU A 140 -32.57 9.70 0.08
C LEU A 140 -33.09 10.86 0.93
N ALA A 141 -32.23 11.54 1.69
CA ALA A 141 -32.63 12.66 2.51
C ALA A 141 -33.16 13.85 1.68
N ALA A 142 -32.53 14.16 0.55
CA ALA A 142 -32.94 15.23 -0.35
C ALA A 142 -34.26 14.93 -1.09
N SER A 143 -34.59 13.64 -1.28
CA SER A 143 -35.87 13.23 -1.89
C SER A 143 -37.08 13.37 -0.95
N SER A 144 -36.84 13.49 0.36
CA SER A 144 -37.89 13.62 1.37
C SER A 144 -38.31 15.09 1.56
N GLN A 145 -39.56 15.34 2.01
CA GLN A 145 -40.08 16.70 2.21
C GLN A 145 -39.12 17.53 3.08
N VAL A 146 -38.69 18.67 2.52
CA VAL A 146 -37.77 19.60 3.15
C VAL A 146 -38.58 20.63 3.92
N GLY A 147 -38.42 20.67 5.24
CA GLY A 147 -39.04 21.67 6.12
C GLY A 147 -38.03 22.68 6.62
N ASP A 148 -38.51 23.71 7.34
CA ASP A 148 -37.63 24.69 7.97
C ASP A 148 -36.74 24.02 9.02
N ALA A 149 -35.44 24.36 9.01
CA ALA A 149 -34.48 23.78 9.93
C ALA A 149 -34.83 24.15 11.39
N PRO A 150 -35.05 23.17 12.29
CA PRO A 150 -35.38 23.46 13.68
C PRO A 150 -34.18 24.08 14.41
N VAL A 151 -34.43 25.02 15.31
CA VAL A 151 -33.40 25.60 16.18
C VAL A 151 -32.90 24.52 17.14
N LEU A 152 -31.70 24.00 16.88
CA LEU A 152 -31.09 22.96 17.71
C LEU A 152 -30.61 23.52 19.06
N SER A 153 -30.88 22.78 20.13
CA SER A 153 -30.33 23.08 21.47
C SER A 153 -28.80 23.09 21.45
N ARG A 154 -28.16 23.86 22.36
CA ARG A 154 -26.69 23.88 22.49
C ARG A 154 -26.11 22.48 22.73
N LYS A 155 -26.80 21.68 23.55
CA LYS A 155 -26.41 20.29 23.85
C LYS A 155 -26.43 19.44 22.58
N THR A 156 -27.49 19.55 21.77
CA THR A 156 -27.63 18.80 20.52
C THR A 156 -26.54 19.13 19.50
N ARG A 157 -26.22 20.43 19.34
CA ARG A 157 -25.12 20.87 18.47
C ARG A 157 -23.76 20.34 18.93
N LEU A 158 -23.51 20.32 20.23
CA LEU A 158 -22.28 19.76 20.79
C LEU A 158 -22.16 18.26 20.47
N TRP A 159 -23.22 17.47 20.66
CA TRP A 159 -23.20 16.04 20.33
C TRP A 159 -22.95 15.77 18.85
N MET A 160 -23.51 16.59 17.94
CA MET A 160 -23.28 16.45 16.50
C MET A 160 -21.82 16.72 16.09
N ILE A 161 -21.04 17.43 16.90
CA ILE A 161 -19.61 17.65 16.67
C ILE A 161 -18.77 16.57 17.37
N LEU A 162 -19.13 16.24 18.61
CA LEU A 162 -18.38 15.29 19.44
C LEU A 162 -18.45 13.86 18.90
N LEU A 163 -19.58 13.43 18.35
CA LEU A 163 -19.74 12.05 17.87
C LEU A 163 -18.81 11.73 16.68
N PRO A 164 -18.77 12.52 15.59
CA PRO A 164 -17.77 12.34 14.54
C PRO A 164 -16.34 12.46 15.05
N ALA A 165 -16.07 13.41 15.96
CA ALA A 165 -14.74 13.61 16.50
C ALA A 165 -14.25 12.39 17.31
N VAL A 166 -15.12 11.80 18.13
CA VAL A 166 -14.81 10.59 18.91
C VAL A 166 -14.62 9.39 17.98
N SER A 167 -15.46 9.22 16.95
CA SER A 167 -15.28 8.16 15.94
C SER A 167 -13.93 8.32 15.23
N GLY A 168 -13.64 9.53 14.75
CA GLY A 168 -12.38 9.84 14.08
C GLY A 168 -11.16 9.66 14.99
N LEU A 169 -11.26 9.96 16.29
CA LEU A 169 -10.18 9.71 17.25
C LEU A 169 -9.98 8.21 17.50
N ALA A 170 -11.06 7.43 17.62
CA ALA A 170 -10.98 5.98 17.79
C ALA A 170 -10.32 5.31 16.57
N GLU A 171 -10.71 5.72 15.36
CA GLU A 171 -10.12 5.27 14.10
C GLU A 171 -8.69 5.80 13.92
N GLY A 172 -8.43 7.04 14.34
CA GLY A 172 -7.11 7.68 14.34
C GLY A 172 -6.09 6.98 15.24
N GLY A 173 -6.53 6.38 16.34
CA GLY A 173 -5.70 5.49 17.15
C GLY A 173 -5.22 4.26 16.36
N SER A 174 -6.13 3.62 15.63
CA SER A 174 -5.81 2.50 14.73
C SER A 174 -4.88 2.92 13.59
N LEU A 175 -5.04 4.15 13.08
CA LEU A 175 -4.18 4.76 12.08
C LEU A 175 -2.75 4.98 12.60
N ALA A 176 -2.58 5.50 13.82
CA ALA A 176 -1.27 5.70 14.43
C ALA A 176 -0.54 4.36 14.67
N VAL A 177 -1.29 3.29 14.97
CA VAL A 177 -0.75 1.92 14.99
C VAL A 177 -0.37 1.48 13.58
N GLY A 178 -1.21 1.72 12.57
CA GLY A 178 -0.93 1.42 11.17
C GLY A 178 0.37 2.04 10.66
N LEU A 179 0.62 3.31 10.99
CA LEU A 179 1.86 4.02 10.67
C LEU A 179 3.09 3.44 11.39
N ARG A 180 2.93 2.81 12.56
CA ARG A 180 4.02 2.09 13.25
C ARG A 180 4.24 0.69 12.69
N THR A 181 3.20 0.04 12.17
CA THR A 181 3.29 -1.29 11.52
C THR A 181 3.89 -1.27 10.12
N SER A 182 4.36 -0.12 9.63
CA SER A 182 5.17 -0.04 8.41
C SER A 182 6.60 -0.54 8.61
N GLU A 183 7.06 -0.66 9.87
CA GLU A 183 8.29 -1.39 10.18
C GLU A 183 8.12 -2.87 9.80
N PRO A 184 9.09 -3.47 9.11
CA PRO A 184 9.03 -4.88 8.74
C PRO A 184 8.98 -5.77 10.00
N SER A 185 8.12 -6.79 9.96
CA SER A 185 8.08 -7.84 10.98
C SER A 185 9.29 -8.76 10.84
N TYR A 186 9.97 -9.09 11.94
CA TYR A 186 11.06 -10.06 11.99
C TYR A 186 11.28 -10.61 13.42
N ASP A 187 11.94 -11.76 13.52
CA ASP A 187 12.43 -12.32 14.77
C ASP A 187 13.89 -11.86 15.02
N ALA A 188 14.07 -10.98 15.99
CA ALA A 188 15.38 -10.44 16.36
C ALA A 188 16.36 -11.51 16.88
N SER A 189 15.86 -12.55 17.57
CA SER A 189 16.69 -13.65 18.08
C SER A 189 17.16 -14.55 16.93
N ALA A 190 16.28 -14.83 15.98
CA ALA A 190 16.64 -15.59 14.77
C ALA A 190 17.67 -14.83 13.93
N LEU A 191 17.47 -13.51 13.74
CA LEU A 191 18.41 -12.66 13.02
C LEU A 191 19.78 -12.57 13.70
N ALA A 192 19.81 -12.51 15.03
CA ALA A 192 21.07 -12.52 15.76
C ALA A 192 21.88 -13.80 15.50
N LYS A 193 21.20 -14.97 15.50
CA LYS A 193 21.81 -16.30 15.37
C LYS A 193 22.24 -16.67 13.95
N ILE A 194 21.62 -16.11 12.90
CA ILE A 194 21.92 -16.53 11.53
C ILE A 194 23.34 -16.13 11.10
N SER A 195 24.03 -16.96 10.31
CA SER A 195 25.34 -16.55 9.76
C SER A 195 25.17 -15.47 8.68
N ILE A 196 26.14 -14.54 8.59
CA ILE A 196 26.16 -13.52 7.54
C ILE A 196 26.25 -14.19 6.17
N GLU A 197 27.06 -15.24 6.05
CA GLU A 197 27.20 -16.05 4.83
C GLU A 197 25.84 -16.56 4.34
N LYS A 198 25.04 -17.15 5.23
CA LYS A 198 23.69 -17.59 4.88
C LYS A 198 22.80 -16.43 4.50
N LEU A 199 22.91 -15.27 5.15
CA LEU A 199 22.07 -14.11 4.84
C LEU A 199 22.38 -13.52 3.45
N VAL A 200 23.67 -13.40 3.10
CA VAL A 200 24.14 -12.77 1.85
C VAL A 200 24.22 -13.73 0.67
N PHE A 201 23.92 -15.01 0.87
CA PHE A 201 23.88 -16.05 -0.19
C PHE A 201 22.65 -15.90 -1.12
N GLY A 202 22.42 -14.72 -1.69
CA GLY A 202 21.34 -14.46 -2.64
C GLY A 202 21.84 -14.25 -4.07
N VAL A 203 21.00 -13.64 -4.91
CA VAL A 203 21.41 -13.17 -6.23
C VAL A 203 22.19 -11.87 -6.06
N PRO A 204 23.50 -11.84 -6.34
CA PRO A 204 24.28 -10.63 -6.22
C PRO A 204 23.90 -9.64 -7.35
N CYS A 205 23.63 -8.40 -6.98
CA CYS A 205 23.50 -7.27 -7.91
C CYS A 205 24.77 -6.43 -7.85
N PRO A 206 25.27 -6.00 -9.01
CA PRO A 206 26.59 -6.32 -9.56
C PRO A 206 27.74 -6.35 -8.54
N ALA A 207 28.71 -7.23 -8.78
CA ALA A 207 29.86 -7.40 -7.88
C ALA A 207 30.62 -6.09 -7.68
N LYS A 208 30.71 -5.67 -6.41
CA LYS A 208 31.52 -4.53 -5.97
C LYS A 208 32.63 -5.04 -5.05
N PRO A 209 33.85 -5.24 -5.56
CA PRO A 209 34.97 -5.75 -4.75
C PRO A 209 35.32 -4.85 -3.56
N ALA A 210 35.05 -3.54 -3.67
CA ALA A 210 35.29 -2.56 -2.62
C ALA A 210 34.14 -2.44 -1.59
N ALA A 211 33.06 -3.22 -1.73
CA ALA A 211 31.93 -3.13 -0.82
C ALA A 211 32.23 -3.78 0.53
N THR A 212 32.19 -2.99 1.59
CA THR A 212 32.35 -3.44 2.99
C THR A 212 31.00 -3.71 3.66
N GLN A 213 29.91 -3.26 3.06
CA GLN A 213 28.55 -3.41 3.56
C GLN A 213 27.68 -4.16 2.55
N THR A 214 26.68 -4.91 3.03
CA THR A 214 25.75 -5.66 2.19
C THR A 214 24.31 -5.30 2.53
N LEU A 215 23.55 -4.90 1.51
CA LEU A 215 22.12 -4.67 1.61
C LEU A 215 21.40 -5.90 1.04
N VAL A 216 20.70 -6.64 1.88
CA VAL A 216 19.94 -7.83 1.47
C VAL A 216 18.47 -7.43 1.32
N PHE A 217 17.97 -7.50 0.10
CA PHE A 217 16.60 -7.17 -0.29
C PHE A 217 15.78 -8.45 -0.38
N PHE A 218 14.88 -8.66 0.59
CA PHE A 218 13.86 -9.70 0.52
C PHE A 218 12.65 -9.17 -0.25
N GLY A 219 12.35 -9.78 -1.39
CA GLY A 219 11.37 -9.24 -2.31
C GLY A 219 10.66 -10.27 -3.17
N ASP A 220 9.53 -9.86 -3.72
CA ASP A 220 8.77 -10.58 -4.72
C ASP A 220 8.75 -9.73 -6.01
N VAL A 221 9.02 -10.34 -7.16
CA VAL A 221 9.06 -9.63 -8.43
C VAL A 221 7.67 -9.15 -8.88
N GLU A 222 6.59 -9.82 -8.45
CA GLU A 222 5.20 -9.40 -8.72
C GLU A 222 4.68 -8.39 -7.70
N CYS A 223 5.37 -8.17 -6.58
CA CYS A 223 4.91 -7.20 -5.57
C CYS A 223 5.13 -5.76 -6.06
N GLY A 224 4.06 -4.99 -6.22
CA GLY A 224 4.16 -3.59 -6.64
C GLY A 224 5.06 -2.72 -5.76
N ALA A 225 5.11 -2.98 -4.45
CA ALA A 225 6.04 -2.28 -3.56
C ALA A 225 7.51 -2.65 -3.82
N CYS A 226 7.77 -3.91 -4.15
CA CYS A 226 9.10 -4.35 -4.57
C CYS A 226 9.49 -3.73 -5.91
N ARG A 227 8.57 -3.66 -6.88
CA ARG A 227 8.80 -3.03 -8.18
C ARG A 227 9.02 -1.52 -8.08
N TYR A 228 8.35 -0.87 -7.13
CA TYR A 228 8.62 0.53 -6.82
C TYR A 228 10.00 0.73 -6.19
N TRP A 229 10.35 -0.05 -5.16
CA TRP A 229 11.55 0.21 -4.37
C TRP A 229 12.84 -0.37 -4.92
N PHE A 230 12.81 -1.55 -5.52
CA PHE A 230 14.01 -2.28 -5.93
C PHE A 230 14.85 -1.50 -6.97
N PRO A 231 14.28 -0.98 -8.09
CA PRO A 231 15.04 -0.18 -9.05
C PRO A 231 15.63 1.09 -8.42
N ARG A 232 14.87 1.75 -7.55
CA ARG A 232 15.29 2.99 -6.87
C ARG A 232 16.47 2.75 -5.92
N ILE A 233 16.38 1.71 -5.08
CA ILE A 233 17.47 1.32 -4.16
C ILE A 233 18.69 0.91 -4.98
N ARG A 234 18.50 0.08 -6.00
CA ARG A 234 19.58 -0.37 -6.87
C ARG A 234 20.32 0.79 -7.52
N LEU A 235 19.62 1.75 -8.11
CA LEU A 235 20.22 2.95 -8.71
C LEU A 235 21.09 3.74 -7.72
N ARG A 236 20.72 3.81 -6.44
CA ARG A 236 21.54 4.45 -5.40
C ARG A 236 22.72 3.58 -5.01
N VAL A 237 22.51 2.29 -4.78
CA VAL A 237 23.58 1.35 -4.47
C VAL A 237 24.62 1.37 -5.59
N ASP A 238 24.22 1.39 -6.86
CA ASP A 238 25.13 1.45 -8.02
C ASP A 238 26.04 2.69 -7.98
N ARG A 239 25.55 3.82 -7.46
CA ARG A 239 26.32 5.06 -7.26
C ARG A 239 27.18 5.08 -5.99
N THR A 240 26.98 4.15 -5.05
CA THR A 240 27.72 4.06 -3.80
C THR A 240 28.76 2.94 -3.86
N SER A 241 30.06 3.24 -3.69
CA SER A 241 31.14 2.25 -3.84
C SER A 241 31.22 1.22 -2.70
N GLY A 242 30.82 1.59 -1.48
CA GLY A 242 31.00 0.77 -0.27
C GLY A 242 29.88 -0.25 0.04
N ILE A 243 28.84 -0.33 -0.80
CA ILE A 243 27.65 -1.16 -0.54
C ILE A 243 27.38 -2.05 -1.73
N ARG A 244 27.16 -3.35 -1.50
CA ARG A 244 26.64 -4.29 -2.49
C ARG A 244 25.19 -4.65 -2.19
N LEU A 245 24.41 -4.92 -3.23
CA LEU A 245 23.00 -5.34 -3.13
C LEU A 245 22.88 -6.84 -3.39
N VAL A 246 22.08 -7.53 -2.58
CA VAL A 246 21.75 -8.95 -2.75
C VAL A 246 20.24 -9.09 -2.78
N PHE A 247 19.70 -9.74 -3.80
CA PHE A 247 18.27 -10.06 -3.88
C PHE A 247 18.00 -11.48 -3.33
N ARG A 248 16.97 -11.59 -2.50
CA ARG A 248 16.43 -12.83 -1.93
C ARG A 248 14.94 -12.90 -2.26
N ALA A 249 14.50 -13.99 -2.86
CA ALA A 249 13.12 -14.14 -3.26
C ALA A 249 12.23 -14.44 -2.04
N LYS A 250 11.05 -13.81 -1.96
CA LYS A 250 9.96 -14.25 -1.11
C LYS A 250 8.68 -14.12 -1.90
N THR A 251 8.37 -15.14 -2.70
CA THR A 251 7.14 -15.16 -3.49
C THR A 251 5.92 -15.42 -2.60
N ALA A 252 4.88 -14.62 -2.76
CA ALA A 252 3.59 -14.90 -2.14
C ALA A 252 2.94 -16.13 -2.79
N GLY A 253 2.09 -16.84 -2.04
CA GLY A 253 1.48 -18.10 -2.51
C GLY A 253 0.52 -17.95 -3.70
N ASN A 254 0.13 -16.72 -4.05
CA ASN A 254 -0.79 -16.38 -5.12
C ASN A 254 -0.14 -15.59 -6.27
N HIS A 255 1.19 -15.49 -6.30
CA HIS A 255 1.97 -14.81 -7.34
C HIS A 255 2.63 -15.84 -8.28
N ASP A 256 1.81 -16.44 -9.16
CA ASP A 256 2.22 -17.52 -10.05
C ASP A 256 3.24 -17.08 -11.11
N ASN A 257 3.16 -15.85 -11.63
CA ASN A 257 4.10 -15.35 -12.64
C ASN A 257 5.47 -15.07 -12.03
N GLY A 258 5.50 -14.56 -10.80
CA GLY A 258 6.66 -14.24 -10.01
C GLY A 258 7.35 -15.52 -9.57
N LEU A 259 6.59 -16.55 -9.22
CA LEU A 259 7.13 -17.88 -9.00
C LEU A 259 7.81 -18.42 -10.27
N ARG A 260 7.20 -18.28 -11.46
CA ARG A 260 7.80 -18.69 -12.74
C ARG A 260 9.08 -17.91 -13.05
N LEU A 261 9.06 -16.59 -12.88
CA LEU A 261 10.21 -15.72 -13.13
C LEU A 261 11.34 -15.93 -12.14
N VAL A 262 11.04 -16.16 -10.86
CA VAL A 262 12.05 -16.49 -9.84
C VAL A 262 12.64 -17.87 -10.12
N ARG A 263 11.83 -18.85 -10.53
CA ARG A 263 12.36 -20.15 -10.98
C ARG A 263 13.31 -19.99 -12.16
N LEU A 264 12.97 -19.16 -13.14
CA LEU A 264 13.85 -18.84 -14.27
C LEU A 264 15.12 -18.12 -13.81
N LEU A 265 15.01 -17.12 -12.93
CA LEU A 265 16.15 -16.43 -12.33
C LEU A 265 17.15 -17.41 -11.70
N MET A 266 16.65 -18.38 -10.92
CA MET A 266 17.52 -19.36 -10.26
C MET A 266 18.18 -20.34 -11.24
N GLN A 267 17.69 -20.42 -12.49
CA GLN A 267 18.23 -21.22 -13.58
C GLN A 267 19.27 -20.47 -14.43
N LEU A 268 19.35 -19.14 -14.31
CA LEU A 268 20.31 -18.38 -15.10
C LEU A 268 21.72 -18.49 -14.53
N PRO A 269 22.77 -18.49 -15.37
CA PRO A 269 24.14 -18.33 -14.92
C PRO A 269 24.29 -17.10 -14.02
N SER A 270 25.19 -17.15 -13.03
CA SER A 270 25.36 -16.06 -12.05
C SER A 270 25.64 -14.69 -12.69
N ASN A 271 26.28 -14.66 -13.87
CA ASN A 271 26.56 -13.43 -14.62
C ASN A 271 25.32 -12.81 -15.27
N ASP A 272 24.28 -13.62 -15.49
CA ASP A 272 23.05 -13.26 -16.20
C ASP A 272 21.91 -12.91 -15.24
N GLN A 273 21.94 -13.45 -14.01
CA GLN A 273 20.92 -13.23 -12.98
C GLN A 273 20.66 -11.74 -12.68
N ASP A 274 21.71 -10.92 -12.64
CA ASP A 274 21.58 -9.48 -12.38
C ASP A 274 20.88 -8.73 -13.51
N SER A 275 21.20 -9.09 -14.76
CA SER A 275 20.59 -8.50 -15.95
C SER A 275 19.14 -8.94 -16.12
N PHE A 276 18.83 -10.20 -15.82
CA PHE A 276 17.45 -10.67 -15.76
C PHE A 276 16.62 -9.92 -14.71
N LEU A 277 17.16 -9.73 -13.50
CA LEU A 277 16.48 -8.93 -12.48
C LEU A 277 16.22 -7.49 -12.96
N ARG A 278 17.14 -6.88 -13.72
CA ARG A 278 16.87 -5.56 -14.33
C ARG A 278 15.69 -5.60 -15.27
N ASP A 279 15.65 -6.57 -16.18
CA ASP A 279 14.57 -6.68 -17.16
C ASP A 279 13.22 -6.91 -16.48
N VAL A 280 13.17 -7.81 -15.49
CA VAL A 280 11.95 -8.11 -14.74
C VAL A 280 11.42 -6.88 -13.98
N PHE A 281 12.31 -6.14 -13.32
CA PHE A 281 11.92 -4.96 -12.55
C PHE A 281 11.82 -3.66 -13.39
N ALA A 282 12.22 -3.68 -14.67
CA ALA A 282 12.08 -2.56 -15.59
C ALA A 282 10.67 -2.47 -16.20
N ASP A 283 9.97 -3.60 -16.28
CA ASP A 283 8.57 -3.63 -16.66
C ASP A 283 7.72 -2.98 -15.53
N GLU A 284 6.59 -2.35 -15.85
CA GLU A 284 5.68 -1.71 -14.87
C GLU A 284 4.41 -2.52 -14.59
N SER A 285 3.98 -3.47 -15.45
CA SER A 285 2.72 -4.24 -15.28
C SER A 285 2.93 -5.71 -14.91
N LEU A 286 3.99 -6.37 -15.42
CA LEU A 286 4.24 -7.81 -15.27
C LEU A 286 2.96 -8.65 -15.49
N ASP A 287 2.14 -8.22 -16.45
CA ASP A 287 1.00 -9.02 -16.89
C ASP A 287 1.47 -10.34 -17.55
N SER A 288 0.52 -11.21 -17.89
CA SER A 288 0.84 -12.52 -18.48
C SER A 288 1.61 -12.42 -19.80
N GLU A 289 1.39 -11.37 -20.60
CA GLU A 289 2.06 -11.16 -21.88
C GLU A 289 3.49 -10.68 -21.69
N ALA A 290 3.71 -9.68 -20.83
CA ALA A 290 5.03 -9.20 -20.43
C ALA A 290 5.85 -10.33 -19.80
N THR A 291 5.24 -11.11 -18.91
CA THR A 291 5.86 -12.29 -18.29
C THR A 291 6.29 -13.29 -19.35
N HIS A 292 5.42 -13.62 -20.31
CA HIS A 292 5.75 -14.56 -21.39
C HIS A 292 6.89 -14.03 -22.26
N SER A 293 6.86 -12.76 -22.65
CA SER A 293 7.91 -12.08 -23.43
C SER A 293 9.27 -12.12 -22.74
N ILE A 294 9.31 -11.88 -21.42
CA ILE A 294 10.55 -11.97 -20.63
C ILE A 294 11.02 -13.42 -20.59
N ILE A 295 10.12 -14.36 -20.31
CA ILE A 295 10.46 -15.79 -20.28
C ILE A 295 10.99 -16.23 -21.64
N GLU A 296 10.36 -15.91 -22.76
CA GLU A 296 10.82 -16.29 -24.11
C GLU A 296 12.22 -15.74 -24.43
N ARG A 297 12.45 -14.44 -24.13
CA ARG A 297 13.77 -13.81 -24.34
C ARG A 297 14.89 -14.52 -23.60
N TRP A 298 14.62 -14.90 -22.35
CA TRP A 298 15.63 -15.46 -21.46
C TRP A 298 15.70 -16.99 -21.50
N SER A 299 14.60 -17.67 -21.82
CA SER A 299 14.51 -19.13 -21.98
C SER A 299 15.21 -19.66 -23.23
N GLY A 300 15.38 -18.81 -24.26
CA GLY A 300 16.19 -19.11 -25.45
C GLY A 300 17.70 -19.17 -25.17
N MET A 301 18.17 -18.73 -24.01
CA MET A 301 19.54 -18.96 -23.53
C MET A 301 19.62 -20.32 -22.82
N ARG A 302 20.71 -21.08 -23.01
CA ARG A 302 20.83 -22.51 -22.61
C ARG A 302 20.61 -22.76 -21.11
N ILE A 303 19.34 -22.90 -20.73
CA ILE A 303 18.86 -23.23 -19.38
C ILE A 303 18.76 -24.74 -19.13
N ALA A 304 18.76 -25.53 -20.22
CA ALA A 304 18.56 -26.98 -20.19
C ALA A 304 19.62 -27.79 -19.43
N ASP A 305 20.73 -27.16 -19.02
CA ASP A 305 21.87 -27.84 -18.39
C ASP A 305 21.81 -27.86 -16.85
N ILE A 306 20.80 -27.23 -16.21
CA ILE A 306 20.63 -27.22 -14.74
C ILE A 306 19.51 -28.16 -14.30
N PRO A 307 19.78 -29.17 -13.44
CA PRO A 307 18.75 -30.11 -12.99
C PRO A 307 17.62 -29.44 -12.18
N ALA A 308 16.36 -29.78 -12.47
CA ALA A 308 15.15 -29.33 -11.75
C ALA A 308 15.30 -29.40 -10.21
N ALA A 309 15.90 -30.46 -9.68
CA ALA A 309 16.08 -30.68 -8.23
C ALA A 309 17.11 -29.75 -7.54
N ALA A 310 17.98 -29.09 -8.29
CA ALA A 310 18.88 -28.06 -7.75
C ALA A 310 18.17 -26.69 -7.70
N ILE A 311 17.23 -26.46 -8.61
CA ILE A 311 16.45 -25.22 -8.77
C ILE A 311 15.43 -25.09 -7.63
N ASP A 312 14.72 -26.17 -7.31
CA ASP A 312 13.76 -26.19 -6.21
C ASP A 312 14.43 -25.93 -4.86
N ARG A 313 15.67 -26.38 -4.65
CA ARG A 313 16.40 -26.19 -3.39
C ARG A 313 16.72 -24.72 -3.09
N ARG A 314 17.21 -23.94 -4.06
CA ARG A 314 17.61 -22.55 -3.80
C ARG A 314 16.40 -21.64 -3.49
N LEU A 315 15.30 -21.84 -4.21
CA LEU A 315 14.05 -21.16 -3.92
C LEU A 315 13.46 -21.60 -2.56
N GLN A 316 13.51 -22.90 -2.26
CA GLN A 316 13.07 -23.41 -0.97
C GLN A 316 13.93 -22.85 0.18
N ASP A 317 15.23 -22.71 -0.01
CA ASP A 317 16.14 -22.09 0.97
C ASP A 317 15.77 -20.63 1.27
N ASP A 318 15.39 -19.86 0.24
CA ASP A 318 14.89 -18.48 0.38
C ASP A 318 13.58 -18.43 1.18
N ILE A 319 12.63 -19.34 0.87
CA ILE A 319 11.35 -19.47 1.57
C ILE A 319 11.56 -19.86 3.04
N ASP A 320 12.40 -20.85 3.31
CA ASP A 320 12.67 -21.32 4.66
C ASP A 320 13.45 -20.29 5.47
N LEU A 321 14.37 -19.56 4.82
CA LEU A 321 15.07 -18.44 5.42
C LEU A 321 14.09 -17.34 5.86
N THR A 322 13.21 -16.88 4.96
CA THR A 322 12.27 -15.81 5.27
C THR A 322 11.31 -16.20 6.39
N ARG A 323 10.83 -17.45 6.42
CA ARG A 323 10.06 -18.01 7.53
C ARG A 323 10.85 -18.02 8.83
N SER A 324 12.09 -18.51 8.81
CA SER A 324 12.93 -18.59 10.01
C SER A 324 13.27 -17.22 10.61
N LEU A 325 13.35 -16.18 9.78
CA LEU A 325 13.59 -14.80 10.20
C LEU A 325 12.31 -14.07 10.60
N GLY A 326 11.13 -14.70 10.52
CA GLY A 326 9.86 -14.05 10.81
C GLY A 326 9.51 -12.92 9.83
N ILE A 327 10.08 -12.93 8.61
CA ILE A 327 9.82 -11.92 7.59
C ILE A 327 8.47 -12.23 6.94
N LEU A 328 7.44 -11.52 7.41
CA LEU A 328 6.07 -11.71 6.91
C LEU A 328 5.77 -10.85 5.68
N ARG A 329 6.40 -9.68 5.55
CA ARG A 329 6.08 -8.68 4.51
C ARG A 329 7.29 -8.38 3.63
N VAL A 330 7.02 -7.98 2.38
CA VAL A 330 8.02 -7.50 1.43
C VAL A 330 7.62 -6.12 0.87
N PRO A 331 8.60 -5.29 0.47
CA PRO A 331 10.04 -5.51 0.60
C PRO A 331 10.53 -5.34 2.05
N THR A 332 11.39 -6.26 2.49
CA THR A 332 12.12 -6.13 3.77
C THR A 332 13.61 -6.07 3.50
N ILE A 333 14.29 -5.10 4.10
CA ILE A 333 15.73 -4.93 3.93
C ILE A 333 16.46 -5.37 5.19
N VAL A 334 17.50 -6.17 5.02
CA VAL A 334 18.49 -6.42 6.07
C VAL A 334 19.82 -5.80 5.66
N TRP A 335 20.23 -4.78 6.39
CA TRP A 335 21.51 -4.11 6.20
C TRP A 335 22.57 -4.77 7.07
N VAL A 336 23.64 -5.26 6.45
CA VAL A 336 24.83 -5.77 7.13
C VAL A 336 25.93 -4.73 6.99
N ASP A 337 26.32 -4.11 8.11
CA ASP A 337 27.37 -3.10 8.11
C ASP A 337 28.78 -3.73 8.09
N SER A 338 29.82 -2.87 8.06
CA SER A 338 31.21 -3.30 7.98
C SER A 338 31.71 -4.06 9.22
N SER A 339 31.01 -3.95 10.35
CA SER A 339 31.30 -4.72 11.58
C SER A 339 30.59 -6.07 11.61
N GLY A 340 29.73 -6.35 10.61
CA GLY A 340 28.88 -7.54 10.57
C GLY A 340 27.60 -7.41 11.38
N ARG A 341 27.28 -6.22 11.92
CA ARG A 341 26.01 -5.98 12.60
C ARG A 341 24.88 -5.94 11.57
N LYS A 342 23.78 -6.58 11.92
CA LYS A 342 22.58 -6.72 11.08
C LYS A 342 21.50 -5.80 11.59
N GLU A 343 20.93 -5.00 10.71
CA GLU A 343 19.81 -4.09 11.00
C GLU A 343 18.69 -4.35 9.99
N VAL A 344 17.47 -4.59 10.48
CA VAL A 344 16.29 -4.71 9.62
C VAL A 344 15.66 -3.34 9.47
N MET A 345 15.27 -2.99 8.24
CA MET A 345 14.63 -1.71 7.95
C MET A 345 13.67 -1.81 6.77
N SER A 346 12.74 -0.87 6.69
CA SER A 346 11.88 -0.74 5.51
C SER A 346 12.69 -0.30 4.29
N ALA A 347 12.19 -0.60 3.09
CA ALA A 347 12.80 -0.16 1.84
C ALA A 347 12.97 1.37 1.77
N ARG A 348 12.02 2.13 2.31
CA ARG A 348 12.10 3.58 2.42
C ARG A 348 13.26 4.04 3.31
N ARG A 349 13.42 3.45 4.50
CA ARG A 349 14.54 3.78 5.42
C ARG A 349 15.89 3.45 4.78
N ALA A 350 15.98 2.28 4.13
CA ALA A 350 17.17 1.90 3.38
C ALA A 350 17.48 2.89 2.24
N TYR A 351 16.46 3.26 1.46
CA TYR A 351 16.59 4.25 0.39
C TYR A 351 17.08 5.58 0.94
N ALA A 352 16.45 6.12 1.99
CA ALA A 352 16.84 7.39 2.62
C ALA A 352 18.30 7.36 3.11
N ARG A 353 18.71 6.30 3.81
CA ARG A 353 20.09 6.12 4.29
C ARG A 353 21.11 6.10 3.15
N LEU A 354 20.75 5.56 1.98
CA LEU A 354 21.62 5.60 0.79
C LEU A 354 21.78 7.00 0.17
N ALA A 355 20.96 7.99 0.54
CA ALA A 355 21.14 9.39 0.11
C ALA A 355 22.06 10.19 1.03
N GLU A 356 22.31 9.72 2.25
CA GLU A 356 23.28 10.36 3.13
C GLU A 356 24.68 10.10 2.56
N PRO A 357 25.55 11.13 2.44
CA PRO A 357 26.94 10.89 2.08
C PRO A 357 27.52 9.91 3.12
N VAL A 358 28.00 8.76 2.65
CA VAL A 358 28.76 7.83 3.49
C VAL A 358 29.97 8.64 3.96
N ASP A 359 29.99 9.00 5.24
CA ASP A 359 31.11 9.73 5.85
C ASP A 359 32.41 9.05 5.43
N ARG A 360 33.30 9.84 4.81
CA ARG A 360 34.54 9.39 4.19
C ARG A 360 35.58 8.99 5.21
#